data_AF-A0A932J2A6-F1
#
_entry.id   AF-A0A932J2A6-F1
#
_cell.length_a   1.000
_cell.length_b   1.000
_cell.length_c   1.000
_cell.angle_alpha   90.00
_cell.angle_beta   90.00
_cell.angle_gamma   90.00
#
_symmetry.space_group_name_H-M   'P 1'
#
loop_
_entity.id
_entity.type
_entity.pdbx_description
1 polymer ?
#
loop_
_entity_poly.entity_id
_entity_poly.type
_entity_poly.pdbx_seq_one_letter_code
_entity_poly.pdbx_strand_id
1 'polypeptide(L)'
;MFAPSLPFITFRRHTCRGAIRTAKRHLPQNYSQQLPRLQHADGSQRPRVYDIALETISHGDGRIDPEGLASFVRAYQQVTMLKLGELWAIPIMLRLALIENLRRVSVRLAKTRQQRNLAYFWADKLAQTVEKHPNQLILLVADMARSEPPMESAFVAELMRRLQGQSSSLTLPLTWLAQRLAESGHSIEQMVQLESQQQAADQVSMSNSIGSLRLLASMDWREFVERMSAVEQCLRQDPSQCYSDMDFATRDLYRHAVEKIGKHSDLSEVQIAQMALELANSAARNQSAADARQQHIGYYLIGNGLPQLQQKCGLRLPWHLRLRQLAGQAPFALYLSSIALLTLVFSAGLLWQAWREGDAIWLMLWLAALVALAGSQLALAMVNWFATLISLPRPLPRMAFTLGIPDHARTMVVIPSMLLPGAHASAQIDALSEALEVRF
;
A
#
# COMPACT_ATOMS: atom_id res chain seq x y z
N MET A 1 38.78 -15.30 0.09
CA MET A 1 38.58 -15.30 -1.37
C MET A 1 37.24 -15.97 -1.67
N PHE A 2 36.19 -15.19 -1.93
CA PHE A 2 35.03 -15.60 -2.71
C PHE A 2 34.56 -14.32 -3.41
N ALA A 3 34.91 -14.18 -4.69
CA ALA A 3 34.27 -13.19 -5.54
C ALA A 3 32.78 -13.59 -5.61
N PRO A 4 31.83 -12.70 -5.27
CA PRO A 4 30.43 -13.00 -5.49
C PRO A 4 30.25 -13.22 -7.00
N SER A 5 29.82 -14.42 -7.36
CA SER A 5 29.57 -14.81 -8.75
C SER A 5 28.61 -13.81 -9.39
N LEU A 6 28.82 -13.47 -10.67
CA LEU A 6 27.95 -12.57 -11.45
C LEU A 6 26.44 -12.75 -11.20
N PRO A 7 25.86 -13.97 -11.13
CA PRO A 7 24.43 -14.18 -10.81
C PRO A 7 23.99 -13.61 -9.43
N PHE A 8 24.90 -13.53 -8.46
CA PHE A 8 24.64 -13.01 -7.12
C PHE A 8 24.48 -11.49 -7.09
N ILE A 9 25.23 -10.78 -7.94
CA ILE A 9 25.14 -9.32 -8.09
C ILE A 9 23.90 -8.94 -8.92
N THR A 10 23.57 -9.70 -9.97
CA THR A 10 22.34 -9.49 -10.75
C THR A 10 21.10 -9.70 -9.89
N PHE A 11 21.05 -10.77 -9.09
CA PHE A 11 19.91 -11.05 -8.20
C PHE A 11 19.64 -9.89 -7.22
N ARG A 12 20.69 -9.34 -6.58
CA ARG A 12 20.58 -8.19 -5.67
C ARG A 12 20.05 -6.92 -6.35
N ARG A 13 20.45 -6.68 -7.61
CA ARG A 13 19.93 -5.55 -8.42
C ARG A 13 18.46 -5.71 -8.77
N HIS A 14 18.00 -6.92 -9.05
CA HIS A 14 16.61 -7.20 -9.39
C HIS A 14 15.67 -7.05 -8.18
N THR A 15 16.04 -7.53 -6.99
CA THR A 15 15.22 -7.38 -5.78
C THR A 15 15.04 -5.90 -5.39
N CYS A 16 16.11 -5.10 -5.45
CA CYS A 16 16.02 -3.67 -5.15
C CYS A 16 15.18 -2.91 -6.20
N ARG A 17 15.37 -3.20 -7.50
CA ARG A 17 14.54 -2.60 -8.57
C ARG A 17 13.07 -2.99 -8.46
N GLY A 18 12.79 -4.23 -8.07
CA GLY A 18 11.44 -4.71 -7.78
C GLY A 18 10.80 -3.92 -6.65
N ALA A 19 11.50 -3.78 -5.52
CA ALA A 19 11.01 -3.03 -4.36
C ALA A 19 10.76 -1.54 -4.69
N ILE A 20 11.63 -0.89 -5.46
CA ILE A 20 11.46 0.51 -5.91
C ILE A 20 10.26 0.66 -6.85
N ARG A 21 10.06 -0.29 -7.79
CA ARG A 21 8.87 -0.28 -8.67
C ARG A 21 7.59 -0.49 -7.89
N THR A 22 7.58 -1.44 -6.94
CA THR A 22 6.45 -1.68 -6.04
C THR A 22 6.16 -0.45 -5.16
N ALA A 23 7.20 0.25 -4.68
CA ALA A 23 7.04 1.52 -3.96
C ALA A 23 6.35 2.61 -4.79
N LYS A 24 6.76 2.78 -6.03
CA LYS A 24 6.11 3.75 -6.93
C LYS A 24 4.69 3.34 -7.32
N ARG A 25 4.39 2.04 -7.41
CA ARG A 25 3.07 1.52 -7.81
C ARG A 25 2.04 1.53 -6.67
N HIS A 26 2.48 1.27 -5.44
CA HIS A 26 1.59 1.15 -4.27
C HIS A 26 1.56 2.39 -3.37
N LEU A 27 2.33 3.44 -3.70
CA LEU A 27 2.27 4.74 -3.02
C LEU A 27 1.91 5.87 -4.01
N PRO A 28 0.67 5.92 -4.54
CA PRO A 28 0.24 7.04 -5.37
C PRO A 28 0.34 8.35 -4.58
N GLN A 29 0.72 9.44 -5.25
CA GLN A 29 1.04 10.72 -4.62
C GLN A 29 -0.08 11.27 -3.72
N ASN A 30 -1.34 10.98 -4.07
CA ASN A 30 -2.51 11.38 -3.28
C ASN A 30 -2.63 10.61 -1.94
N TYR A 31 -2.14 9.37 -1.86
CA TYR A 31 -2.19 8.57 -0.64
C TYR A 31 -1.12 9.02 0.37
N SER A 32 0.09 9.35 -0.09
CA SER A 32 1.18 9.82 0.79
C SER A 32 0.97 11.22 1.36
N GLN A 33 0.13 12.03 0.72
CA GLN A 33 -0.26 13.36 1.23
C GLN A 33 -1.30 13.28 2.36
N GLN A 34 -2.09 12.21 2.43
CA GLN A 34 -3.15 12.03 3.43
C GLN A 34 -2.66 11.44 4.76
N LEU A 35 -1.42 10.95 4.81
CA LEU A 35 -0.84 10.36 6.01
C LEU A 35 -0.44 11.46 7.03
N PRO A 36 -0.73 11.27 8.34
CA PRO A 36 -0.25 12.15 9.40
C PRO A 36 1.28 12.32 9.37
N ARG A 37 1.76 13.56 9.51
CA ARG A 37 3.18 13.91 9.45
C ARG A 37 3.68 14.41 10.79
N LEU A 38 4.90 14.01 11.16
CA LEU A 38 5.62 14.54 12.32
C LEU A 38 6.60 15.61 11.85
N GLN A 39 6.77 16.65 12.68
CA GLN A 39 7.80 17.66 12.51
C GLN A 39 9.06 17.21 13.26
N HIS A 40 10.20 17.19 12.57
CA HIS A 40 11.49 16.88 13.20
C HIS A 40 12.30 18.14 13.48
N ALA A 41 13.29 18.00 14.38
CA ALA A 41 14.20 19.09 14.76
C ALA A 41 15.02 19.66 13.58
N ASP A 42 15.14 18.91 12.48
CA ASP A 42 15.79 19.35 11.23
C ASP A 42 14.87 20.17 10.31
N GLY A 43 13.62 20.44 10.73
CA GLY A 43 12.62 21.15 9.95
C GLY A 43 11.93 20.30 8.88
N SER A 44 12.29 19.02 8.73
CA SER A 44 11.65 18.12 7.77
C SER A 44 10.31 17.57 8.30
N GLN A 45 9.33 17.44 7.41
CA GLN A 45 8.04 16.79 7.70
C GLN A 45 7.95 15.45 7.00
N ARG A 46 7.92 14.38 7.79
CA ARG A 46 7.85 13.01 7.28
C ARG A 46 6.60 12.31 7.81
N PRO A 47 6.01 11.37 7.05
CA PRO A 47 4.88 10.59 7.56
C PRO A 47 5.28 9.84 8.83
N ARG A 48 4.44 9.89 9.86
CA ARG A 48 4.66 9.19 11.14
C ARG A 48 4.99 7.71 10.99
N VAL A 49 4.33 7.06 10.03
CA VAL A 49 4.54 5.63 9.71
C VAL A 49 5.95 5.36 9.18
N TYR A 50 6.59 6.35 8.55
CA TYR A 50 7.96 6.23 8.11
C TYR A 50 8.94 6.23 9.29
N ASP A 51 8.68 7.04 10.31
CA ASP A 51 9.50 7.05 11.53
C ASP A 51 9.35 5.73 12.29
N ILE A 52 8.11 5.23 12.42
CA ILE A 52 7.83 3.88 12.96
C ILE A 52 8.67 2.82 12.21
N ALA A 53 8.70 2.89 10.89
CA ALA A 53 9.50 1.96 10.08
C ALA A 53 11.00 2.10 10.32
N LEU A 54 11.53 3.33 10.41
CA LEU A 54 12.94 3.59 10.70
C LEU A 54 13.34 3.12 12.09
N GLU A 55 12.53 3.38 13.11
CA GLU A 55 12.76 2.93 14.48
C GLU A 55 12.75 1.40 14.58
N THR A 56 11.78 0.75 13.91
CA THR A 56 11.72 -0.71 13.83
C THR A 56 13.00 -1.32 13.21
N ILE A 57 13.53 -0.68 12.17
CA ILE A 57 14.70 -1.17 11.44
C ILE A 57 16.02 -0.87 12.17
N SER A 58 16.13 0.28 12.81
CA SER A 58 17.33 0.69 13.55
C SER A 58 17.58 -0.18 14.78
N HIS A 59 16.53 -0.55 15.51
CA HIS A 59 16.63 -1.42 16.68
C HIS A 59 16.87 -2.90 16.31
N GLY A 60 16.55 -3.30 15.07
CA GLY A 60 16.69 -4.67 14.59
C GLY A 60 17.90 -4.92 13.67
N ASP A 61 18.80 -3.95 13.48
CA ASP A 61 19.88 -4.02 12.47
C ASP A 61 19.41 -4.48 11.08
N GLY A 62 18.24 -3.98 10.66
CA GLY A 62 17.60 -4.34 9.40
C GLY A 62 16.91 -5.70 9.38
N ARG A 63 16.90 -6.45 10.49
CA ARG A 63 16.12 -7.69 10.64
C ARG A 63 14.70 -7.35 11.06
N ILE A 64 13.73 -7.80 10.26
CA ILE A 64 12.31 -7.68 10.56
C ILE A 64 11.74 -9.08 10.79
N ASP A 65 11.06 -9.22 11.92
CA ASP A 65 10.27 -10.40 12.26
C ASP A 65 8.78 -10.02 12.33
N PRO A 66 7.84 -10.83 11.78
CA PRO A 66 6.42 -10.49 11.79
C PRO A 66 5.83 -10.29 13.19
N GLU A 67 6.23 -11.12 14.17
CA GLU A 67 5.72 -11.02 15.55
C GLU A 67 6.39 -9.88 16.30
N GLY A 68 7.68 -9.63 16.04
CA GLY A 68 8.36 -8.42 16.50
C GLY A 68 7.69 -7.14 15.99
N LEU A 69 7.38 -7.07 14.69
CA LEU A 69 6.67 -5.94 14.09
C LEU A 69 5.27 -5.76 14.69
N ALA A 70 4.51 -6.85 14.85
CA ALA A 70 3.18 -6.79 15.46
C ALA A 70 3.23 -6.30 16.91
N SER A 71 4.21 -6.77 17.69
CA SER A 71 4.42 -6.35 19.07
C SER A 71 4.81 -4.87 19.17
N PHE A 72 5.70 -4.41 18.28
CA PHE A 72 6.09 -3.00 18.18
C PHE A 72 4.88 -2.11 17.87
N VAL A 73 4.10 -2.46 16.85
CA VAL A 73 2.91 -1.69 16.45
C VAL A 73 1.86 -1.70 17.56
N ARG A 74 1.66 -2.82 18.27
CA ARG A 74 0.75 -2.90 19.41
C ARG A 74 1.20 -1.98 20.55
N ALA A 75 2.48 -1.97 20.89
CA ALA A 75 3.03 -1.08 21.92
C ALA A 75 2.88 0.39 21.53
N TYR A 76 3.15 0.74 20.26
CA TYR A 76 2.96 2.10 19.76
C TYR A 76 1.49 2.56 19.89
N GLN A 77 0.55 1.69 19.54
CA GLN A 77 -0.89 1.99 19.59
C GLN A 77 -1.45 2.15 21.02
N GLN A 78 -0.70 1.77 22.07
CA GLN A 78 -1.09 2.08 23.45
C GLN A 78 -1.03 3.58 23.75
N VAL A 79 -0.15 4.31 23.06
CA VAL A 79 -0.01 5.77 23.23
C VAL A 79 -0.83 6.52 22.20
N THR A 80 -0.79 6.11 20.93
CA THR A 80 -1.58 6.76 19.88
C THR A 80 -2.04 5.76 18.83
N MET A 81 -3.36 5.72 18.63
CA MET A 81 -3.98 4.87 17.62
C MET A 81 -3.52 5.24 16.21
N LEU A 82 -3.25 4.21 15.40
CA LEU A 82 -2.93 4.35 13.99
C LEU A 82 -4.23 4.31 13.17
N LYS A 83 -4.31 5.17 12.15
CA LYS A 83 -5.42 5.13 11.17
C LYS A 83 -5.30 3.89 10.28
N LEU A 84 -6.41 3.45 9.70
CA LEU A 84 -6.43 2.38 8.68
C LEU A 84 -5.45 2.67 7.55
N GLY A 85 -5.44 3.92 7.06
CA GLY A 85 -4.49 4.36 6.03
C GLY A 85 -3.03 4.28 6.49
N GLU A 86 -2.73 4.46 7.77
CA GLU A 86 -1.37 4.32 8.29
C GLU A 86 -0.94 2.85 8.35
N LEU A 87 -1.82 1.95 8.80
CA LEU A 87 -1.54 0.51 8.85
C LEU A 87 -1.25 -0.05 7.46
N TRP A 88 -2.04 0.35 6.44
CA TRP A 88 -1.81 -0.03 5.05
C TRP A 88 -0.52 0.56 4.45
N ALA A 89 0.02 1.62 5.04
CA ALA A 89 1.29 2.23 4.61
C ALA A 89 2.53 1.55 5.23
N ILE A 90 2.40 0.80 6.33
CA ILE A 90 3.51 0.08 6.98
C ILE A 90 4.34 -0.78 5.99
N PRO A 91 3.75 -1.64 5.13
CA PRO A 91 4.51 -2.51 4.22
C PRO A 91 5.49 -1.72 3.36
N ILE A 92 5.04 -0.56 2.87
CA ILE A 92 5.79 0.23 1.93
C ILE A 92 6.80 1.15 2.63
N MET A 93 6.46 1.67 3.80
CA MET A 93 7.40 2.41 4.64
C MET A 93 8.57 1.54 5.10
N LEU A 94 8.30 0.29 5.50
CA LEU A 94 9.37 -0.68 5.85
C LEU A 94 10.28 -0.98 4.66
N ARG A 95 9.73 -1.19 3.45
CA ARG A 95 10.54 -1.38 2.24
C ARG A 95 11.42 -0.17 1.94
N LEU A 96 10.88 1.04 2.05
CA LEU A 96 11.64 2.28 1.84
C LEU A 96 12.77 2.42 2.87
N ALA A 97 12.47 2.16 4.16
CA ALA A 97 13.45 2.25 5.22
C ALA A 97 14.57 1.19 5.08
N LEU A 98 14.26 -0.04 4.63
CA LEU A 98 15.27 -1.05 4.31
C LEU A 98 16.15 -0.66 3.12
N ILE A 99 15.55 -0.10 2.06
CA ILE A 99 16.32 0.41 0.90
C ILE A 99 17.25 1.53 1.34
N GLU A 100 16.79 2.43 2.20
CA GLU A 100 17.61 3.50 2.74
C GLU A 100 18.75 2.96 3.62
N ASN A 101 18.51 1.92 4.42
CA ASN A 101 19.58 1.24 5.15
C ASN A 101 20.62 0.63 4.19
N LEU A 102 20.17 -0.07 3.14
CA LEU A 102 21.06 -0.61 2.11
C LEU A 102 21.86 0.49 1.38
N ARG A 103 21.23 1.64 1.11
CA ARG A 103 21.91 2.80 0.51
C ARG A 103 23.03 3.29 1.42
N ARG A 104 22.76 3.45 2.72
CA ARG A 104 23.77 3.89 3.71
C ARG A 104 24.96 2.94 3.76
N VAL A 105 24.72 1.62 3.85
CA VAL A 105 25.80 0.62 3.85
C VAL A 105 26.56 0.63 2.51
N SER A 106 25.86 0.76 1.38
CA SER A 106 26.49 0.81 0.05
C SER A 106 27.43 2.01 -0.12
N VAL A 107 27.04 3.19 0.38
CA VAL A 107 27.89 4.39 0.35
C VAL A 107 29.14 4.18 1.20
N ARG A 108 28.99 3.57 2.39
CA ARG A 108 30.12 3.23 3.26
C ARG A 108 31.11 2.28 2.56
N LEU A 109 30.59 1.20 1.98
CA LEU A 109 31.40 0.22 1.25
C LEU A 109 32.11 0.82 0.03
N ALA A 110 31.50 1.79 -0.65
CA ALA A 110 32.15 2.49 -1.76
C ALA A 110 33.38 3.28 -1.27
N LYS A 111 33.26 3.99 -0.13
CA LYS A 111 34.38 4.68 0.52
C LYS A 111 35.48 3.69 0.94
N THR A 112 35.11 2.59 1.60
CA THR A 112 36.03 1.50 1.98
C THR A 112 36.75 0.92 0.75
N ARG A 113 36.04 0.72 -0.37
CA ARG A 113 36.62 0.21 -1.61
C ARG A 113 37.66 1.16 -2.19
N GLN A 114 37.40 2.46 -2.16
CA GLN A 114 38.36 3.48 -2.61
C GLN A 114 39.63 3.45 -1.75
N GLN A 115 39.49 3.35 -0.42
CA GLN A 115 40.63 3.25 0.50
C GLN A 115 41.46 1.98 0.24
N ARG A 116 40.81 0.81 0.06
CA ARG A 116 41.51 -0.43 -0.29
C ARG A 116 42.22 -0.36 -1.64
N ASN A 117 41.63 0.28 -2.65
CA ASN A 117 42.27 0.46 -3.95
C ASN A 117 43.52 1.35 -3.86
N LEU A 118 43.49 2.39 -3.02
CA LEU A 118 44.65 3.24 -2.76
C LEU A 118 45.76 2.46 -2.03
N ALA A 119 45.40 1.65 -1.03
CA ALA A 119 46.34 0.74 -0.35
C ALA A 119 46.94 -0.26 -1.35
N TYR A 120 46.13 -0.82 -2.24
CA TYR A 120 46.58 -1.72 -3.30
C TYR A 120 47.61 -1.06 -4.21
N PHE A 121 47.33 0.16 -4.67
CA PHE A 121 48.24 0.92 -5.53
C PHE A 121 49.62 1.12 -4.88
N TRP A 122 49.64 1.52 -3.61
CA TRP A 122 50.90 1.73 -2.89
C TRP A 122 51.62 0.41 -2.59
N ALA A 123 50.90 -0.63 -2.16
CA ALA A 123 51.48 -1.94 -1.89
C ALA A 123 52.13 -2.55 -3.14
N ASP A 124 51.45 -2.47 -4.29
CA ASP A 124 51.94 -3.01 -5.56
C ASP A 124 53.16 -2.23 -6.06
N LYS A 125 53.13 -0.89 -5.97
CA LYS A 125 54.31 -0.06 -6.27
C LYS A 125 55.50 -0.40 -5.37
N LEU A 126 55.30 -0.52 -4.06
CA LEU A 126 56.35 -0.83 -3.10
C LEU A 126 56.96 -2.22 -3.39
N ALA A 127 56.13 -3.23 -3.64
CA ALA A 127 56.58 -4.57 -3.98
C ALA A 127 57.41 -4.59 -5.27
N GLN A 128 56.91 -3.96 -6.34
CA GLN A 128 57.62 -3.90 -7.62
C GLN A 128 58.94 -3.13 -7.52
N THR A 129 58.99 -2.05 -6.73
CA THR A 129 60.24 -1.29 -6.51
C THR A 129 61.25 -2.13 -5.73
N VAL A 130 60.83 -2.92 -4.75
CA VAL A 130 61.74 -3.84 -4.05
C VAL A 130 62.34 -4.88 -5.00
N GLU A 131 61.56 -5.42 -5.93
CA GLU A 131 62.06 -6.41 -6.89
C GLU A 131 62.99 -5.80 -7.94
N LYS A 132 62.65 -4.63 -8.49
CA LYS A 132 63.36 -4.05 -9.65
C LYS A 132 64.45 -3.06 -9.25
N HIS A 133 64.20 -2.22 -8.25
CA HIS A 133 65.06 -1.09 -7.87
C HIS A 133 65.05 -0.85 -6.34
N PRO A 134 65.66 -1.72 -5.52
CA PRO A 134 65.63 -1.62 -4.05
C PRO A 134 66.03 -0.24 -3.50
N ASN A 135 67.01 0.40 -4.14
CA ASN A 135 67.54 1.71 -3.74
C ASN A 135 66.51 2.85 -3.86
N GLN A 136 65.45 2.67 -4.67
CA GLN A 136 64.38 3.67 -4.86
C GLN A 136 63.25 3.53 -3.83
N LEU A 137 63.27 2.51 -2.96
CA LEU A 137 62.21 2.25 -2.00
C LEU A 137 61.98 3.41 -1.03
N ILE A 138 63.06 4.03 -0.54
CA ILE A 138 63.00 5.15 0.41
C ILE A 138 62.30 6.36 -0.23
N LEU A 139 62.59 6.64 -1.50
CA LEU A 139 61.95 7.72 -2.26
C LEU A 139 60.45 7.46 -2.43
N LEU A 140 60.07 6.21 -2.71
CA LEU A 140 58.67 5.83 -2.87
C LEU A 140 57.88 5.88 -1.56
N VAL A 141 58.50 5.51 -0.42
CA VAL A 141 57.88 5.69 0.90
C VAL A 141 57.72 7.18 1.23
N ALA A 142 58.69 8.02 0.88
CA ALA A 142 58.56 9.47 1.03
C ALA A 142 57.46 10.06 0.13
N ASP A 143 57.31 9.58 -1.10
CA ASP A 143 56.20 9.95 -2.00
C ASP A 143 54.83 9.55 -1.42
N MET A 144 54.74 8.34 -0.88
CA MET A 144 53.53 7.86 -0.20
C MET A 144 53.22 8.76 1.00
N ALA A 145 54.22 9.09 1.82
CA ALA A 145 54.03 9.96 2.98
C ALA A 145 53.55 11.37 2.59
N ARG A 146 54.09 11.93 1.51
CA ARG A 146 53.68 13.23 0.95
C ARG A 146 52.26 13.23 0.40
N SER A 147 51.75 12.08 -0.03
CA SER A 147 50.38 11.96 -0.55
C SER A 147 49.30 11.95 0.53
N GLU A 148 49.69 11.96 1.81
CA GLU A 148 48.79 11.97 2.97
C GLU A 148 47.65 10.94 2.86
N PRO A 149 47.96 9.64 2.74
CA PRO A 149 46.93 8.63 2.56
C PRO A 149 45.99 8.60 3.78
N PRO A 150 44.69 8.32 3.56
CA PRO A 150 43.72 8.25 4.63
C PRO A 150 44.09 7.10 5.57
N MET A 151 44.46 7.41 6.82
CA MET A 151 44.84 6.46 7.89
C MET A 151 43.61 5.75 8.48
N GLU A 152 42.71 5.32 7.60
CA GLU A 152 41.45 4.66 7.92
C GLU A 152 41.65 3.14 7.94
N SER A 153 40.80 2.42 8.68
CA SER A 153 40.95 0.98 8.95
C SER A 153 41.13 0.14 7.68
N ALA A 154 40.38 0.49 6.63
CA ALA A 154 40.40 -0.21 5.36
C ALA A 154 41.70 -0.04 4.58
N PHE A 155 42.32 1.14 4.65
CA PHE A 155 43.60 1.40 4.01
C PHE A 155 44.72 0.67 4.74
N VAL A 156 44.80 0.84 6.07
CA VAL A 156 45.82 0.24 6.93
C VAL A 156 45.79 -1.29 6.85
N ALA A 157 44.60 -1.89 6.97
CA ALA A 157 44.45 -3.33 6.96
C ALA A 157 44.83 -3.95 5.61
N GLU A 158 44.43 -3.34 4.48
CA GLU A 158 44.78 -3.85 3.16
C GLU A 158 46.27 -3.67 2.84
N LEU A 159 46.87 -2.54 3.25
CA LEU A 159 48.30 -2.28 3.08
C LEU A 159 49.13 -3.27 3.89
N MET A 160 48.81 -3.44 5.18
CA MET A 160 49.47 -4.39 6.06
C MET A 160 49.34 -5.82 5.53
N ARG A 161 48.12 -6.27 5.19
CA ARG A 161 47.86 -7.62 4.66
C ARG A 161 48.67 -7.94 3.41
N ARG A 162 48.96 -6.95 2.57
CA ARG A 162 49.73 -7.10 1.34
C ARG A 162 51.24 -7.12 1.59
N LEU A 163 51.72 -6.28 2.50
CA LEU A 163 53.15 -6.15 2.80
C LEU A 163 53.65 -7.22 3.78
N GLN A 164 52.78 -7.75 4.64
CA GLN A 164 53.10 -8.81 5.58
C GLN A 164 53.36 -10.13 4.84
N GLY A 165 54.49 -10.77 5.10
CA GLY A 165 54.91 -12.02 4.45
C GLY A 165 55.73 -11.85 3.17
N GLN A 166 56.02 -10.61 2.77
CA GLN A 166 56.99 -10.31 1.70
C GLN A 166 58.42 -10.10 2.28
N SER A 167 59.39 -9.83 1.41
CA SER A 167 60.82 -9.68 1.77
C SER A 167 61.08 -8.71 2.95
N SER A 168 62.17 -8.94 3.69
CA SER A 168 62.61 -8.11 4.83
C SER A 168 62.84 -6.63 4.47
N SER A 169 62.96 -6.31 3.18
CA SER A 169 63.09 -4.94 2.67
C SER A 169 61.83 -4.09 2.87
N LEU A 170 60.67 -4.69 3.14
CA LEU A 170 59.39 -3.97 3.32
C LEU A 170 59.10 -3.56 4.78
N THR A 171 60.06 -3.75 5.68
CA THR A 171 59.96 -3.30 7.08
C THR A 171 59.89 -1.78 7.19
N LEU A 172 60.56 -1.04 6.30
CA LEU A 172 60.61 0.43 6.34
C LEU A 172 59.24 1.10 6.12
N PRO A 173 58.46 0.74 5.07
CA PRO A 173 57.07 1.20 4.93
C PRO A 173 56.17 0.85 6.11
N LEU A 174 56.32 -0.36 6.68
CA LEU A 174 55.52 -0.81 7.83
C LEU A 174 55.87 -0.04 9.12
N THR A 175 57.15 0.27 9.33
CA THR A 175 57.61 1.06 10.46
C THR A 175 57.09 2.50 10.37
N TRP A 176 57.13 3.09 9.18
CA TRP A 176 56.54 4.41 8.93
C TRP A 176 55.03 4.42 9.22
N LEU A 177 54.29 3.40 8.76
CA LEU A 177 52.86 3.26 9.01
C LEU A 177 52.55 3.16 10.52
N ALA A 178 53.33 2.35 11.25
CA ALA A 178 53.20 2.21 12.69
C ALA A 178 53.46 3.54 13.42
N GLN A 179 54.50 4.27 13.02
CA GLN A 179 54.83 5.57 13.60
C GLN A 179 53.73 6.60 13.35
N ARG A 180 53.18 6.65 12.13
CA ARG A 180 52.08 7.57 11.79
C ARG A 180 50.79 7.26 12.55
N LEU A 181 50.47 5.99 12.74
CA LEU A 181 49.31 5.61 13.55
C LEU A 181 49.52 5.93 15.02
N ALA A 182 50.74 5.75 15.54
CA ALA A 182 51.09 6.09 16.91
C ALA A 182 50.95 7.60 17.20
N GLU A 183 51.25 8.48 16.24
CA GLU A 183 50.99 9.93 16.35
C GLU A 183 49.49 10.23 16.58
N SER A 184 48.60 9.39 16.05
CA SER A 184 47.15 9.49 16.22
C SER A 184 46.59 8.61 17.35
N GLY A 185 47.44 7.93 18.13
CA GLY A 185 47.04 7.07 19.24
C GLY A 185 46.49 5.68 18.85
N HIS A 186 46.68 5.23 17.61
CA HIS A 186 46.19 3.94 17.11
C HIS A 186 47.34 2.97 16.84
N SER A 187 47.09 1.66 16.97
CA SER A 187 48.02 0.60 16.52
C SER A 187 47.56 -0.06 15.22
N ILE A 188 48.49 -0.68 14.48
CA ILE A 188 48.15 -1.43 13.26
C ILE A 188 47.18 -2.57 13.58
N GLU A 189 47.41 -3.31 14.66
CA GLU A 189 46.55 -4.41 15.11
C GLU A 189 45.12 -3.93 15.41
N GLN A 190 45.00 -2.78 16.09
CA GLN A 190 43.70 -2.17 16.36
C GLN A 190 42.97 -1.79 15.06
N MET A 191 43.66 -1.18 14.09
CA MET A 191 43.05 -0.82 12.81
C MET A 191 42.62 -2.04 11.99
N VAL A 192 43.40 -3.13 12.02
CA VAL A 192 43.05 -4.41 11.38
C VAL A 192 41.83 -5.04 12.05
N GLN A 193 41.77 -5.01 13.39
CA GLN A 193 40.63 -5.53 14.15
C GLN A 193 39.35 -4.72 13.88
N LEU A 194 39.45 -3.39 13.86
CA LEU A 194 38.35 -2.48 13.53
C LEU A 194 37.81 -2.76 12.12
N GLU A 195 38.68 -2.95 11.13
CA GLU A 195 38.25 -3.28 9.77
C GLU A 195 37.51 -4.62 9.70
N SER A 196 37.98 -5.64 10.43
CA SER A 196 37.34 -6.95 10.48
C SER A 196 35.94 -6.86 11.11
N GLN A 197 35.81 -6.14 12.23
CA GLN A 197 34.53 -5.90 12.90
C GLN A 197 33.56 -5.12 12.00
N GLN A 198 34.03 -4.05 11.37
CA GLN A 198 33.21 -3.22 10.46
C GLN A 198 32.72 -4.03 9.26
N GLN A 199 33.60 -4.84 8.64
CA GLN A 199 33.23 -5.70 7.52
C GLN A 199 32.18 -6.75 7.93
N ALA A 200 32.33 -7.35 9.11
CA ALA A 200 31.35 -8.31 9.64
C ALA A 200 29.99 -7.64 9.88
N ALA A 201 29.97 -6.45 10.51
CA ALA A 201 28.76 -5.69 10.77
C ALA A 201 28.04 -5.28 9.46
N ASP A 202 28.76 -4.75 8.48
CA ASP A 202 28.19 -4.37 7.18
C ASP A 202 27.64 -5.59 6.43
N GLN A 203 28.33 -6.75 6.52
CA GLN A 203 27.85 -8.00 5.92
C GLN A 203 26.54 -8.49 6.55
N VAL A 204 26.45 -8.48 7.87
CA VAL A 204 25.23 -8.88 8.60
C VAL A 204 24.08 -7.92 8.30
N SER A 205 24.30 -6.61 8.37
CA SER A 205 23.28 -5.58 8.10
C SER A 205 22.72 -5.69 6.66
N MET A 206 23.58 -5.92 5.66
CA MET A 206 23.13 -6.21 4.29
C MET A 206 22.32 -7.50 4.19
N SER A 207 22.79 -8.57 4.82
CA SER A 207 22.09 -9.87 4.82
C SER A 207 20.69 -9.72 5.42
N ASN A 208 20.61 -9.10 6.59
CA ASN A 208 19.35 -8.82 7.29
C ASN A 208 18.41 -7.98 6.43
N SER A 209 18.90 -6.88 5.85
CA SER A 209 18.06 -5.99 5.03
C SER A 209 17.50 -6.69 3.79
N ILE A 210 18.30 -7.53 3.11
CA ILE A 210 17.85 -8.32 1.96
C ILE A 210 16.87 -9.42 2.38
N GLY A 211 17.16 -10.11 3.48
CA GLY A 211 16.28 -11.12 4.07
C GLY A 211 14.92 -10.55 4.43
N SER A 212 14.90 -9.40 5.12
CA SER A 212 13.70 -8.67 5.49
C SER A 212 12.91 -8.20 4.27
N LEU A 213 13.57 -7.67 3.22
CA LEU A 213 12.88 -7.29 1.98
C LEU A 213 12.14 -8.47 1.34
N ARG A 214 12.73 -9.68 1.39
CA ARG A 214 12.09 -10.90 0.90
C ARG A 214 10.93 -11.32 1.79
N LEU A 215 11.10 -11.28 3.11
CA LEU A 215 10.06 -11.61 4.09
C LEU A 215 8.85 -10.68 3.96
N LEU A 216 9.07 -9.36 3.79
CA LEU A 216 8.01 -8.38 3.55
C LEU A 216 7.25 -8.61 2.23
N ALA A 217 7.82 -9.36 1.29
CA ALA A 217 7.16 -9.71 0.04
C ALA A 217 6.25 -10.93 0.18
N SER A 218 6.53 -11.84 1.11
CA SER A 218 5.73 -13.05 1.38
C SER A 218 4.70 -12.89 2.49
N MET A 219 4.78 -11.83 3.29
CA MET A 219 3.87 -11.58 4.41
C MET A 219 2.44 -11.27 3.93
N ASP A 220 1.45 -11.89 4.59
CA ASP A 220 0.04 -11.53 4.37
C ASP A 220 -0.29 -10.21 5.11
N TRP A 221 -0.19 -9.12 4.36
CA TRP A 221 -0.50 -7.79 4.87
C TRP A 221 -1.97 -7.59 5.18
N ARG A 222 -2.87 -8.39 4.58
CA ARG A 222 -4.31 -8.31 4.87
C ARG A 222 -4.58 -8.76 6.30
N GLU A 223 -4.06 -9.94 6.65
CA GLU A 223 -4.16 -10.48 8.01
C GLU A 223 -3.48 -9.56 9.02
N PHE A 224 -2.29 -9.05 8.70
CA PHE A 224 -1.57 -8.13 9.58
C PHE A 224 -2.37 -6.86 9.90
N VAL A 225 -2.94 -6.20 8.88
CA VAL A 225 -3.74 -4.98 9.06
C VAL A 225 -5.01 -5.28 9.86
N GLU A 226 -5.70 -6.37 9.59
CA GLU A 226 -6.88 -6.78 10.37
C GLU A 226 -6.54 -7.04 11.85
N ARG A 227 -5.42 -7.72 12.10
CA ARG A 227 -4.95 -8.02 13.46
C ARG A 227 -4.59 -6.76 14.24
N MET A 228 -4.00 -5.76 13.58
CA MET A 228 -3.51 -4.52 14.20
C MET A 228 -4.54 -3.38 14.22
N SER A 229 -5.64 -3.49 13.48
CA SER A 229 -6.61 -2.40 13.33
C SER A 229 -7.61 -2.37 14.50
N ALA A 230 -7.59 -1.28 15.27
CA ALA A 230 -8.59 -1.04 16.31
C ALA A 230 -10.02 -0.92 15.73
N VAL A 231 -10.16 -0.43 14.49
CA VAL A 231 -11.43 -0.40 13.77
C VAL A 231 -11.92 -1.81 13.50
N GLU A 232 -11.06 -2.70 12.99
CA GLU A 232 -11.42 -4.11 12.76
C GLU A 232 -11.85 -4.80 14.06
N GLN A 233 -11.12 -4.60 15.16
CA GLN A 233 -11.47 -5.17 16.45
C GLN A 233 -12.83 -4.68 16.96
N CYS A 234 -13.19 -3.43 16.69
CA CYS A 234 -14.52 -2.88 17.00
C CYS A 234 -15.61 -3.50 16.12
N LEU A 235 -15.38 -3.61 14.81
CA LEU A 235 -16.37 -4.16 13.87
C LEU A 235 -16.63 -5.66 14.11
N ARG A 236 -15.65 -6.40 14.62
CA ARG A 236 -15.82 -7.81 15.03
C ARG A 236 -16.77 -8.02 16.20
N GLN A 237 -17.11 -6.98 16.96
CA GLN A 237 -18.08 -7.04 18.06
C GLN A 237 -19.54 -6.95 17.57
N ASP A 238 -19.76 -7.16 16.27
CA ASP A 238 -21.06 -7.18 15.61
C ASP A 238 -22.08 -8.07 16.35
N PRO A 239 -23.24 -7.53 16.77
CA PRO A 239 -24.26 -8.29 17.48
C PRO A 239 -24.79 -9.48 16.68
N SER A 240 -24.88 -9.36 15.35
CA SER A 240 -25.29 -10.46 14.48
C SER A 240 -24.21 -11.52 14.25
N GLN A 241 -22.97 -11.29 14.71
CA GLN A 241 -21.78 -12.13 14.52
C GLN A 241 -21.38 -12.39 13.05
N CYS A 242 -22.19 -11.97 12.07
CA CYS A 242 -21.95 -12.19 10.65
C CYS A 242 -20.67 -11.51 10.15
N TYR A 243 -20.26 -10.38 10.74
CA TYR A 243 -19.09 -9.64 10.25
C TYR A 243 -17.83 -10.50 10.18
N SER A 244 -17.56 -11.34 11.19
CA SER A 244 -16.34 -12.15 11.23
C SER A 244 -16.30 -13.24 10.14
N ASP A 245 -17.48 -13.68 9.68
CA ASP A 245 -17.64 -14.71 8.65
C ASP A 245 -17.68 -14.10 7.23
N MET A 246 -17.55 -12.78 7.09
CA MET A 246 -17.52 -12.11 5.80
C MET A 246 -16.19 -12.24 5.09
N ASP A 247 -16.24 -12.22 3.74
CA ASP A 247 -15.03 -12.21 2.93
C ASP A 247 -14.21 -10.92 3.16
N PHE A 248 -12.91 -11.01 2.84
CA PHE A 248 -12.01 -9.88 3.07
C PHE A 248 -12.48 -8.61 2.35
N ALA A 249 -12.98 -8.74 1.12
CA ALA A 249 -13.41 -7.59 0.31
C ALA A 249 -14.60 -6.85 0.95
N THR A 250 -15.54 -7.58 1.55
CA THR A 250 -16.70 -7.01 2.25
C THR A 250 -16.27 -6.33 3.55
N ARG A 251 -15.41 -6.98 4.34
CA ARG A 251 -14.86 -6.35 5.56
C ARG A 251 -14.06 -5.08 5.22
N ASP A 252 -13.32 -5.11 4.12
CA ASP A 252 -12.58 -3.94 3.63
C ASP A 252 -13.49 -2.81 3.16
N LEU A 253 -14.60 -3.12 2.50
CA LEU A 253 -15.64 -2.15 2.14
C LEU A 253 -16.18 -1.41 3.39
N TYR A 254 -16.36 -2.12 4.51
CA TYR A 254 -16.86 -1.53 5.75
C TYR A 254 -15.81 -0.64 6.39
N ARG A 255 -14.54 -1.08 6.42
CA ARG A 255 -13.40 -0.27 6.87
C ARG A 255 -13.24 1.01 6.03
N HIS A 256 -13.39 0.93 4.72
CA HIS A 256 -13.38 2.11 3.84
C HIS A 256 -14.59 3.04 4.06
N ALA A 257 -15.76 2.50 4.42
CA ALA A 257 -16.89 3.34 4.79
C ALA A 257 -16.58 4.17 6.04
N VAL A 258 -15.98 3.57 7.06
CA VAL A 258 -15.51 4.27 8.28
C VAL A 258 -14.49 5.35 7.92
N GLU A 259 -13.47 5.02 7.12
CA GLU A 259 -12.46 5.99 6.67
C GLU A 259 -13.10 7.18 5.92
N LYS A 260 -14.06 6.91 5.03
CA LYS A 260 -14.75 7.94 4.25
C LYS A 260 -15.56 8.89 5.12
N ILE A 261 -16.20 8.37 6.17
CA ILE A 261 -16.92 9.18 7.16
C ILE A 261 -15.92 10.02 7.97
N GLY A 262 -14.80 9.42 8.39
CA GLY A 262 -13.73 10.11 9.14
C GLY A 262 -13.07 11.25 8.37
N LYS A 263 -13.00 11.17 7.04
CA LYS A 263 -12.50 12.29 6.20
C LYS A 263 -13.38 13.55 6.25
N HIS A 264 -14.64 13.43 6.67
CA HIS A 264 -15.62 14.52 6.70
C HIS A 264 -16.15 14.80 8.11
N SER A 265 -15.50 14.24 9.14
CA SER A 265 -15.85 14.37 10.55
C SER A 265 -14.60 14.69 11.36
N ASP A 266 -14.77 15.36 12.50
CA ASP A 266 -13.67 15.60 13.45
C ASP A 266 -13.40 14.38 14.36
N LEU A 267 -14.20 13.32 14.21
CA LEU A 267 -14.09 12.07 14.96
C LEU A 267 -13.00 11.16 14.40
N SER A 268 -12.37 10.39 15.28
CA SER A 268 -11.46 9.32 14.88
C SER A 268 -12.20 8.15 14.23
N GLU A 269 -11.49 7.38 13.39
CA GLU A 269 -12.04 6.19 12.72
C GLU A 269 -12.59 5.17 13.73
N VAL A 270 -11.92 5.00 14.88
CA VAL A 270 -12.36 4.09 15.96
C VAL A 270 -13.67 4.58 16.59
N GLN A 271 -13.81 5.89 16.84
CA GLN A 271 -15.07 6.45 17.38
C GLN A 271 -16.24 6.26 16.41
N ILE A 272 -16.01 6.40 15.10
CA ILE A 272 -17.05 6.16 14.09
C ILE A 272 -17.47 4.68 14.08
N ALA A 273 -16.51 3.76 14.16
CA ALA A 273 -16.80 2.34 14.26
C ALA A 273 -17.60 2.00 15.53
N GLN A 274 -17.24 2.61 16.67
CA GLN A 274 -17.96 2.47 17.93
C GLN A 274 -19.40 3.00 17.83
N MET A 275 -19.62 4.15 17.19
CA MET A 275 -20.97 4.69 16.98
C MET A 275 -21.83 3.78 16.10
N ALA A 276 -21.26 3.15 15.08
CA ALA A 276 -21.95 2.18 14.24
C ALA A 276 -22.31 0.91 15.04
N LEU A 277 -21.39 0.42 15.86
CA LEU A 277 -21.59 -0.70 16.77
C LEU A 277 -22.68 -0.40 17.82
N GLU A 278 -22.71 0.80 18.39
CA GLU A 278 -23.75 1.22 19.34
C GLU A 278 -25.14 1.23 18.70
N LEU A 279 -25.27 1.68 17.45
CA LEU A 279 -26.54 1.65 16.72
C LEU A 279 -27.01 0.21 16.50
N ALA A 280 -26.12 -0.68 16.05
CA ALA A 280 -26.40 -2.10 15.90
C ALA A 280 -26.81 -2.76 17.21
N ASN A 281 -26.11 -2.47 18.31
CA ASN A 281 -26.45 -2.96 19.65
C ASN A 281 -27.82 -2.44 20.13
N SER A 282 -28.15 -1.17 19.85
CA SER A 282 -29.44 -0.60 20.23
C SER A 282 -30.59 -1.28 19.49
N ALA A 283 -30.41 -1.62 18.21
CA ALA A 283 -31.38 -2.38 17.43
C ALA A 283 -31.50 -3.84 17.90
N ALA A 284 -30.39 -4.47 18.30
CA ALA A 284 -30.41 -5.83 18.85
C ALA A 284 -31.15 -5.92 20.20
N ARG A 285 -31.05 -4.88 21.04
CA ARG A 285 -31.79 -4.81 22.33
C ARG A 285 -33.28 -4.57 22.14
N ASN A 286 -33.67 -3.85 21.09
CA ASN A 286 -35.07 -3.62 20.75
C ASN A 286 -35.64 -4.84 19.99
N GLN A 287 -36.18 -5.82 20.73
CA GLN A 287 -36.82 -7.02 20.16
C GLN A 287 -38.00 -6.71 19.21
N SER A 288 -38.52 -5.48 19.23
CA SER A 288 -39.56 -5.00 18.31
C SER A 288 -39.01 -4.51 16.95
N ALA A 289 -37.70 -4.57 16.72
CA ALA A 289 -37.12 -4.24 15.41
C ALA A 289 -37.62 -5.24 14.36
N ALA A 290 -38.51 -4.79 13.47
CA ALA A 290 -39.15 -5.61 12.44
C ALA A 290 -38.16 -6.22 11.42
N ASP A 291 -36.91 -5.75 11.38
CA ASP A 291 -35.89 -6.18 10.42
C ASP A 291 -34.60 -6.59 11.13
N ALA A 292 -34.30 -7.90 11.13
CA ALA A 292 -33.08 -8.47 11.70
C ALA A 292 -31.79 -7.84 11.14
N ARG A 293 -31.83 -7.26 9.93
CA ARG A 293 -30.68 -6.57 9.32
C ARG A 293 -30.21 -5.36 10.12
N GLN A 294 -31.08 -4.74 10.91
CA GLN A 294 -30.71 -3.59 11.75
C GLN A 294 -29.76 -3.99 12.89
N GLN A 295 -29.66 -5.27 13.23
CA GLN A 295 -28.74 -5.76 14.26
C GLN A 295 -27.30 -5.89 13.76
N HIS A 296 -27.10 -5.79 12.44
CA HIS A 296 -25.79 -5.91 11.80
C HIS A 296 -25.15 -4.54 11.57
N ILE A 297 -23.87 -4.39 11.92
CA ILE A 297 -23.13 -3.13 11.75
C ILE A 297 -23.11 -2.64 10.30
N GLY A 298 -23.05 -3.55 9.31
CA GLY A 298 -23.06 -3.21 7.89
C GLY A 298 -24.28 -2.41 7.44
N TYR A 299 -25.42 -2.58 8.12
CA TYR A 299 -26.63 -1.79 7.86
C TYR A 299 -26.41 -0.29 8.05
N TYR A 300 -25.58 0.10 9.03
CA TYR A 300 -25.26 1.49 9.36
C TYR A 300 -24.03 2.02 8.61
N LEU A 301 -23.18 1.16 8.07
CA LEU A 301 -21.98 1.58 7.32
C LEU A 301 -22.23 1.74 5.81
N ILE A 302 -22.95 0.81 5.22
CA ILE A 302 -23.18 0.77 3.76
C ILE A 302 -24.66 0.70 3.37
N GLY A 303 -25.52 0.36 4.33
CA GLY A 303 -26.95 0.14 4.11
C GLY A 303 -27.82 1.37 4.39
N ASN A 304 -29.10 1.10 4.66
CA ASN A 304 -30.12 2.13 4.86
C ASN A 304 -29.98 2.89 6.19
N GLY A 305 -29.20 2.36 7.15
CA GLY A 305 -28.89 3.02 8.42
C GLY A 305 -27.79 4.08 8.32
N LEU A 306 -27.11 4.20 7.17
CA LEU A 306 -26.02 5.16 6.98
C LEU A 306 -26.38 6.63 7.31
N PRO A 307 -27.57 7.16 6.93
CA PRO A 307 -27.96 8.52 7.31
C PRO A 307 -28.01 8.72 8.84
N GLN A 308 -28.44 7.70 9.59
CA GLN A 308 -28.51 7.76 11.06
C GLN A 308 -27.11 7.83 11.68
N LEU A 309 -26.18 7.01 11.17
CA LEU A 309 -24.78 7.06 11.58
C LEU A 309 -24.17 8.43 11.27
N GLN A 310 -24.41 8.96 10.06
CA GLN A 310 -23.86 10.25 9.65
C GLN A 310 -24.38 11.42 10.50
N GLN A 311 -25.66 11.38 10.88
CA GLN A 311 -26.25 12.34 11.79
C GLN A 311 -25.62 12.24 13.18
N LYS A 312 -25.44 11.02 13.70
CA LYS A 312 -24.80 10.78 15.01
C LYS A 312 -23.34 11.25 15.03
N CYS A 313 -22.61 11.06 13.93
CA CYS A 313 -21.24 11.53 13.76
C CYS A 313 -21.12 13.04 13.44
N GLY A 314 -22.24 13.77 13.36
CA GLY A 314 -22.24 15.22 13.14
C GLY A 314 -21.74 15.68 11.77
N LEU A 315 -21.89 14.86 10.72
CA LEU A 315 -21.30 15.18 9.41
C LEU A 315 -21.89 16.43 8.78
N ARG A 316 -21.02 17.36 8.39
CA ARG A 316 -21.35 18.50 7.53
C ARG A 316 -21.27 18.05 6.07
N LEU A 317 -22.29 17.31 5.62
CA LEU A 317 -22.36 16.86 4.23
C LEU A 317 -22.53 18.06 3.29
N PRO A 318 -21.71 18.18 2.23
CA PRO A 318 -21.94 19.17 1.18
C PRO A 318 -23.27 18.90 0.47
N TRP A 319 -23.90 19.96 -0.05
CA TRP A 319 -25.26 19.93 -0.58
C TRP A 319 -25.47 18.89 -1.70
N HIS A 320 -24.45 18.61 -2.51
CA HIS A 320 -24.52 17.61 -3.58
C HIS A 320 -24.65 16.16 -3.04
N LEU A 321 -24.03 15.83 -1.90
CA LEU A 321 -24.18 14.53 -1.26
C LEU A 321 -25.57 14.38 -0.64
N ARG A 322 -26.15 15.46 -0.11
CA ARG A 322 -27.54 15.47 0.39
C ARG A 322 -28.56 15.27 -0.73
N LEU A 323 -28.40 15.95 -1.86
CA LEU A 323 -29.25 15.73 -3.04
C LEU A 323 -29.16 14.30 -3.54
N ARG A 324 -27.97 13.70 -3.54
CA ARG A 324 -27.78 12.30 -3.91
C ARG A 324 -28.47 11.33 -2.93
N GLN A 325 -28.49 11.65 -1.64
CA GLN A 325 -29.20 10.85 -0.64
C GLN A 325 -30.71 10.93 -0.80
N LEU A 326 -31.24 12.14 -1.00
CA LEU A 326 -32.67 12.35 -1.30
C LEU A 326 -33.06 11.63 -2.60
N ALA A 327 -32.19 11.67 -3.61
CA ALA A 327 -32.42 10.96 -4.86
C ALA A 327 -32.46 9.44 -4.69
N GLY A 328 -31.72 8.91 -3.71
CA GLY A 328 -31.74 7.49 -3.36
C GLY A 328 -33.00 7.03 -2.61
N GLN A 329 -33.80 7.94 -2.05
CA GLN A 329 -35.03 7.58 -1.33
C GLN A 329 -36.20 7.27 -2.26
N ALA A 330 -36.21 7.84 -3.47
CA ALA A 330 -37.27 7.63 -4.45
C ALA A 330 -36.72 7.50 -5.89
N PRO A 331 -35.87 6.49 -6.18
CA PRO A 331 -35.21 6.34 -7.48
C PRO A 331 -36.22 6.16 -8.62
N PHE A 332 -37.30 5.43 -8.36
CA PHE A 332 -38.36 5.21 -9.35
C PHE A 332 -39.12 6.50 -9.69
N ALA A 333 -39.49 7.30 -8.68
CA ALA A 333 -40.18 8.56 -8.89
C ALA A 333 -39.31 9.56 -9.66
N LEU A 334 -38.01 9.64 -9.33
CA LEU A 334 -37.07 10.49 -10.06
C LEU A 334 -36.88 10.03 -11.50
N TYR A 335 -36.70 8.73 -11.72
CA TYR A 335 -36.60 8.16 -13.06
C TYR A 335 -37.84 8.48 -13.90
N LEU A 336 -39.04 8.20 -13.39
CA LEU A 336 -40.29 8.46 -14.09
C LEU A 336 -40.53 9.96 -14.32
N SER A 337 -40.27 10.80 -13.32
CA SER A 337 -40.44 12.26 -13.44
C SER A 337 -39.48 12.88 -14.45
N SER A 338 -38.23 12.40 -14.53
CA SER A 338 -37.25 12.86 -15.50
C SER A 338 -37.65 12.51 -16.93
N ILE A 339 -38.18 11.31 -17.15
CA ILE A 339 -38.72 10.89 -18.46
C ILE A 339 -39.94 11.73 -18.82
N ALA A 340 -40.89 11.88 -17.90
CA ALA A 340 -42.10 12.67 -18.11
C ALA A 340 -41.78 14.12 -18.43
N LEU A 341 -40.86 14.74 -17.70
CA LEU A 341 -40.42 16.12 -17.91
C LEU A 341 -39.74 16.28 -19.27
N LEU A 342 -38.79 15.42 -19.62
CA LEU A 342 -38.10 15.49 -20.91
C LEU A 342 -39.05 15.23 -22.07
N THR A 343 -39.95 14.26 -21.94
CA THR A 343 -41.00 13.99 -22.92
C THR A 343 -41.84 15.24 -23.14
N LEU A 344 -42.30 15.88 -22.05
CA LEU A 344 -43.10 17.10 -22.12
C LEU A 344 -42.32 18.27 -22.75
N VAL A 345 -41.04 18.44 -22.42
CA VAL A 345 -40.18 19.48 -23.02
C VAL A 345 -39.99 19.27 -24.52
N PHE A 346 -39.69 18.04 -24.96
CA PHE A 346 -39.53 17.73 -26.38
C PHE A 346 -40.84 17.88 -27.15
N SER A 347 -41.93 17.37 -26.58
CA SER A 347 -43.24 17.47 -27.22
C SER A 347 -43.77 18.89 -27.27
N ALA A 348 -43.62 19.67 -26.20
CA ALA A 348 -44.01 21.07 -26.17
C ALA A 348 -43.19 21.92 -27.15
N GLY A 349 -41.87 21.69 -27.25
CA GLY A 349 -41.01 22.41 -28.19
C GLY A 349 -41.39 22.19 -29.66
N LEU A 350 -41.67 20.94 -30.04
CA LEU A 350 -42.10 20.57 -31.39
C LEU A 350 -43.53 21.04 -31.69
N LEU A 351 -44.45 20.90 -30.73
CA LEU A 351 -45.82 21.39 -30.88
C LEU A 351 -45.91 22.91 -30.94
N TRP A 352 -45.02 23.63 -30.24
CA TRP A 352 -44.96 25.08 -30.30
C TRP A 352 -44.55 25.59 -31.69
N GLN A 353 -43.64 24.88 -32.39
CA GLN A 353 -43.32 25.19 -33.78
C GLN A 353 -44.52 24.89 -34.70
N ALA A 354 -45.16 23.73 -34.56
CA ALA A 354 -46.32 23.36 -35.37
C ALA A 354 -47.53 24.30 -35.17
N TRP A 355 -47.71 24.83 -33.95
CA TRP A 355 -48.79 25.78 -33.65
C TRP A 355 -48.66 27.11 -34.38
N ARG A 356 -47.44 27.52 -34.75
CA ARG A 356 -47.23 28.77 -35.50
C ARG A 356 -47.71 28.68 -36.95
N GLU A 357 -47.93 27.48 -37.47
CA GLU A 357 -48.18 27.24 -38.91
C GLU A 357 -49.56 26.62 -39.21
N GLY A 358 -50.30 26.12 -38.21
CA GLY A 358 -51.52 25.32 -38.44
C GLY A 358 -52.77 25.73 -37.66
N ASP A 359 -53.89 25.88 -38.38
CA ASP A 359 -55.21 26.24 -37.81
C ASP A 359 -56.10 25.03 -37.42
N ALA A 360 -55.71 23.80 -37.78
CA ALA A 360 -56.54 22.60 -37.63
C ALA A 360 -56.28 21.84 -36.29
N ILE A 361 -57.11 22.12 -35.28
CA ILE A 361 -57.01 21.57 -33.91
C ILE A 361 -56.96 20.03 -33.87
N TRP A 362 -57.76 19.34 -34.69
CA TRP A 362 -57.81 17.86 -34.71
C TRP A 362 -56.52 17.21 -35.22
N LEU A 363 -55.88 17.79 -36.24
CA LEU A 363 -54.57 17.36 -36.74
C LEU A 363 -53.49 17.58 -35.68
N MET A 364 -53.62 18.66 -34.90
CA MET A 364 -52.72 19.00 -33.81
C MET A 364 -52.76 17.98 -32.66
N LEU A 365 -53.94 17.42 -32.34
CA LEU A 365 -54.09 16.36 -31.33
C LEU A 365 -53.40 15.05 -31.76
N TRP A 366 -53.56 14.63 -33.01
CA TRP A 366 -52.87 13.45 -33.56
C TRP A 366 -51.36 13.64 -33.60
N LEU A 367 -50.92 14.82 -34.03
CA LEU A 367 -49.51 15.19 -34.03
C LEU A 367 -48.94 15.17 -32.60
N ALA A 368 -49.69 15.69 -31.61
CA ALA A 368 -49.29 15.67 -30.21
C ALA A 368 -49.11 14.25 -29.68
N ALA A 369 -50.00 13.32 -30.01
CA ALA A 369 -49.87 11.92 -29.62
C ALA A 369 -48.62 11.26 -30.23
N LEU A 370 -48.38 11.46 -31.54
CA LEU A 370 -47.21 10.94 -32.24
C LEU A 370 -45.90 11.51 -31.70
N VAL A 371 -45.86 12.83 -31.49
CA VAL A 371 -44.70 13.54 -30.96
C VAL A 371 -44.45 13.18 -29.48
N ALA A 372 -45.50 12.95 -28.69
CA ALA A 372 -45.35 12.43 -27.33
C ALA A 372 -44.74 11.02 -27.33
N LEU A 373 -45.19 10.16 -28.24
CA LEU A 373 -44.65 8.81 -28.35
C LEU A 373 -43.17 8.82 -28.78
N ALA A 374 -42.83 9.59 -29.82
CA ALA A 374 -41.44 9.76 -30.27
C ALA A 374 -40.54 10.45 -29.23
N GLY A 375 -41.06 11.51 -28.59
CA GLY A 375 -40.38 12.25 -27.53
C GLY A 375 -40.09 11.38 -26.31
N SER A 376 -40.99 10.45 -25.98
CA SER A 376 -40.80 9.52 -24.87
C SER A 376 -39.64 8.56 -25.09
N GLN A 377 -39.44 8.09 -26.32
CA GLN A 377 -38.31 7.21 -26.67
C GLN A 377 -36.97 7.94 -26.54
N LEU A 378 -36.90 9.19 -27.00
CA LEU A 378 -35.71 10.04 -26.85
C LEU A 378 -35.41 10.32 -25.37
N ALA A 379 -36.44 10.69 -24.60
CA ALA A 379 -36.33 10.93 -23.16
C ALA A 379 -35.81 9.67 -22.44
N LEU A 380 -36.36 8.50 -22.75
CA LEU A 380 -35.97 7.23 -22.14
C LEU A 380 -34.52 6.87 -22.47
N ALA A 381 -34.09 7.04 -23.73
CA ALA A 381 -32.70 6.83 -24.14
C ALA A 381 -31.72 7.77 -23.40
N MET A 382 -32.04 9.06 -23.32
CA MET A 382 -31.21 10.04 -22.62
C MET A 382 -31.13 9.77 -21.12
N VAL A 383 -32.26 9.49 -20.47
CA VAL A 383 -32.28 9.18 -19.03
C VAL A 383 -31.51 7.90 -18.74
N ASN A 384 -31.66 6.85 -19.55
CA ASN A 384 -30.89 5.62 -19.41
C ASN A 384 -29.38 5.86 -19.56
N TRP A 385 -28.98 6.66 -20.55
CA TRP A 385 -27.58 7.03 -20.73
C TRP A 385 -27.03 7.85 -19.56
N PHE A 386 -27.78 8.82 -19.05
CA PHE A 386 -27.38 9.59 -17.88
C PHE A 386 -27.32 8.73 -16.61
N ALA A 387 -28.26 7.79 -16.46
CA ALA A 387 -28.30 6.86 -15.35
C ALA A 387 -27.07 5.94 -15.31
N THR A 388 -26.60 5.45 -16.47
CA THR A 388 -25.39 4.62 -16.52
C THR A 388 -24.12 5.40 -16.18
N LEU A 389 -24.07 6.71 -16.44
CA LEU A 389 -22.93 7.56 -16.05
C LEU A 389 -22.89 7.86 -14.54
N ILE A 390 -24.06 7.97 -13.89
CA ILE A 390 -24.16 8.36 -12.47
C ILE A 390 -24.22 7.14 -11.53
N SER A 391 -24.75 6.01 -12.01
CA SER A 391 -24.88 4.79 -11.20
C SER A 391 -23.51 4.16 -10.93
N LEU A 392 -23.06 4.31 -9.69
CA LEU A 392 -21.89 3.59 -9.21
C LEU A 392 -22.30 2.16 -8.81
N PRO A 393 -21.63 1.12 -9.30
CA PRO A 393 -21.93 -0.26 -8.92
C PRO A 393 -21.78 -0.43 -7.41
N ARG A 394 -22.78 -1.04 -6.78
CA ARG A 394 -22.74 -1.40 -5.36
C ARG A 394 -22.39 -2.89 -5.27
N PRO A 395 -21.16 -3.25 -4.90
CA PRO A 395 -20.84 -4.65 -4.68
C PRO A 395 -21.73 -5.18 -3.55
N LEU A 396 -22.32 -6.36 -3.77
CA LEU A 396 -23.08 -7.04 -2.72
C LEU A 396 -22.10 -7.60 -1.69
N PRO A 397 -22.36 -7.43 -0.38
CA PRO A 397 -21.62 -8.10 0.68
C PRO A 397 -21.58 -9.62 0.47
N ARG A 398 -20.41 -10.22 0.67
CA ARG A 398 -20.13 -11.65 0.47
C ARG A 398 -19.64 -12.29 1.77
N MET A 399 -20.02 -13.56 1.95
CA MET A 399 -19.55 -14.41 3.05
C MET A 399 -18.31 -15.20 2.63
N ALA A 400 -17.43 -15.51 3.59
CA ALA A 400 -16.23 -16.28 3.40
C ALA A 400 -16.50 -17.79 3.56
N PHE A 401 -17.00 -18.46 2.53
CA PHE A 401 -17.19 -19.91 2.52
C PHE A 401 -15.97 -20.67 1.95
N THR A 402 -14.77 -20.40 2.46
CA THR A 402 -13.52 -21.01 1.97
C THR A 402 -13.44 -22.52 2.23
N LEU A 403 -14.11 -23.01 3.28
CA LEU A 403 -14.17 -24.44 3.65
C LEU A 403 -15.41 -25.16 3.08
N GLY A 404 -16.20 -24.49 2.24
CA GLY A 404 -17.47 -24.99 1.70
C GLY A 404 -18.70 -24.31 2.29
N ILE A 405 -19.85 -24.53 1.65
CA ILE A 405 -21.14 -23.93 2.06
C ILE A 405 -21.75 -24.79 3.18
N PRO A 406 -22.02 -24.22 4.36
CA PRO A 406 -22.60 -24.96 5.48
C PRO A 406 -24.09 -25.30 5.22
N ASP A 407 -24.61 -26.30 5.94
CA ASP A 407 -25.96 -26.84 5.70
C ASP A 407 -27.08 -25.80 5.81
N HIS A 408 -26.94 -24.84 6.73
CA HIS A 408 -27.91 -23.75 6.91
C HIS A 408 -27.85 -22.69 5.80
N ALA A 409 -26.81 -22.68 4.95
CA ALA A 409 -26.62 -21.71 3.87
C ALA A 409 -26.73 -22.35 2.47
N ARG A 410 -27.10 -23.64 2.38
CA ARG A 410 -27.32 -24.32 1.10
C ARG A 410 -28.38 -23.58 0.30
N THR A 411 -27.98 -23.08 -0.85
CA THR A 411 -28.83 -22.26 -1.72
C THR A 411 -28.93 -22.94 -3.07
N MET A 412 -30.15 -23.12 -3.58
CA MET A 412 -30.38 -23.57 -4.95
C MET A 412 -30.54 -22.35 -5.86
N VAL A 413 -29.63 -22.19 -6.82
CA VAL A 413 -29.73 -21.12 -7.81
C VAL A 413 -30.55 -21.66 -9.00
N VAL A 414 -31.70 -21.04 -9.26
CA VAL A 414 -32.55 -21.37 -10.42
C VAL A 414 -32.35 -20.29 -11.46
N ILE A 415 -31.84 -20.65 -12.64
CA ILE A 415 -31.68 -19.74 -13.77
C ILE A 415 -32.75 -20.05 -14.81
N PRO A 416 -33.82 -19.24 -14.90
CA PRO A 416 -34.83 -19.43 -15.94
C PRO A 416 -34.19 -19.14 -17.30
N SER A 417 -34.13 -20.16 -18.15
CA SER A 417 -33.55 -20.06 -19.49
C SER A 417 -34.57 -20.52 -20.52
N MET A 418 -34.70 -19.78 -21.61
CA MET A 418 -35.55 -20.17 -22.74
C MET A 418 -34.73 -21.07 -23.66
N LEU A 419 -35.12 -22.35 -23.76
CA LEU A 419 -34.50 -23.31 -24.67
C LEU A 419 -35.27 -23.32 -25.98
N LEU A 420 -34.57 -23.10 -27.10
CA LEU A 420 -35.16 -23.19 -28.43
C LEU A 420 -35.15 -24.68 -28.87
N PRO A 421 -36.29 -25.25 -29.31
CA PRO A 421 -36.33 -26.64 -29.77
C PRO A 421 -35.47 -26.84 -31.04
N GLY A 422 -34.69 -27.92 -31.10
CA GLY A 422 -33.94 -28.33 -32.32
C GLY A 422 -32.58 -28.99 -32.04
N ALA A 423 -31.81 -29.26 -33.10
CA ALA A 423 -30.50 -29.92 -33.06
C ALA A 423 -29.42 -29.18 -32.25
N HIS A 424 -29.67 -27.92 -31.87
CA HIS A 424 -28.77 -27.09 -31.08
C HIS A 424 -29.15 -27.01 -29.59
N ALA A 425 -30.20 -27.70 -29.15
CA ALA A 425 -30.63 -27.66 -27.76
C ALA A 425 -29.57 -28.19 -26.78
N SER A 426 -28.84 -29.26 -27.12
CA SER A 426 -27.77 -29.76 -26.23
C SER A 426 -26.62 -28.76 -26.13
N ALA A 427 -26.20 -28.18 -27.27
CA ALA A 427 -25.15 -27.17 -27.28
C ALA A 427 -25.54 -25.90 -26.49
N GLN A 428 -26.82 -25.53 -26.47
CA GLN A 428 -27.32 -24.45 -25.62
C GLN A 428 -27.26 -24.79 -24.13
N ILE A 429 -27.57 -26.04 -23.75
CA ILE A 429 -27.45 -26.51 -22.37
C ILE A 429 -25.99 -26.54 -21.93
N ASP A 430 -25.09 -27.05 -22.79
CA ASP A 430 -23.65 -27.10 -22.51
C ASP A 430 -23.04 -25.68 -22.39
N ALA A 431 -23.45 -24.75 -23.25
CA ALA A 431 -23.03 -23.36 -23.14
C ALA A 431 -23.57 -22.67 -21.87
N LEU A 432 -24.80 -23.00 -21.45
CA LEU A 432 -25.39 -22.48 -20.22
C LEU A 432 -24.69 -23.04 -18.98
N SER A 433 -24.29 -24.32 -18.98
CA SER A 433 -23.54 -24.92 -17.88
C SER A 433 -22.11 -24.39 -17.79
N GLU A 434 -21.42 -24.20 -18.92
CA GLU A 434 -20.10 -23.58 -18.95
C GLU A 434 -20.15 -22.11 -18.51
N ALA A 435 -21.15 -21.36 -18.98
CA ALA A 435 -21.35 -19.97 -18.56
C ALA A 435 -21.66 -19.85 -17.05
N LEU A 436 -22.26 -20.88 -16.45
CA LEU A 436 -22.49 -20.96 -15.01
C LEU A 436 -21.18 -21.11 -14.24
N GLU A 437 -20.28 -21.98 -14.69
CA GLU A 437 -18.99 -22.26 -14.03
C GLU A 437 -18.00 -21.09 -14.12
N VAL A 438 -18.07 -20.29 -15.19
CA VAL A 438 -17.16 -19.14 -15.40
C VAL A 438 -17.65 -17.86 -14.71
N ARG A 439 -18.96 -17.67 -14.58
CA ARG A 439 -19.55 -16.38 -14.13
C ARG A 439 -19.94 -16.35 -12.65
N PHE A 440 -20.09 -17.50 -12.00
CA PHE A 440 -20.54 -17.65 -10.62
C PHE A 440 -19.56 -18.52 -9.83
#